data_AF-A0A2G6L2A4-F1
#
_entry.id   AF-A0A2G6L2A4-F1
#
_cell.length_a   1.000
_cell.length_b   1.000
_cell.length_c   1.000
_cell.angle_alpha   90.00
_cell.angle_beta   90.00
_cell.angle_gamma   90.00
#
_symmetry.space_group_name_H-M   'P 1'
#
loop_
_entity.id
_entity.type
_entity.pdbx_description
1 polymer ?
#
loop_
_entity_poly.entity_id
_entity_poly.type
_entity_poly.pdbx_seq_one_letter_code
_entity_poly.pdbx_strand_id
1 'polypeptide(L)'
;KRFEGVKPIIVADAAMLSQENMRTLNEEGYRYIVGARLANTTSHFIEKISTSLPRTDKAHQRFEYARNQKERYTIICEFSVARYKKDKREFEKQVKRAQELIQRKEPGRRAKFVRKSHTTGRLYEFNDALKEKAEKLLGIKGYVTNIPEKDMTNAEVMGYYHDLWHVEQAFRMSKSDLKARPIFHCTQDSIKAHLLICFVALMMGKYLEIKTGLSIRKIRDQLWEK
;
A
#
# COMPACT_ATOMS: atom_id res chain seq x y z
N LYS A 1 6.11 -29.63 11.83
CA LYS A 1 4.93 -30.02 12.64
C LYS A 1 4.37 -28.95 13.59
N ARG A 2 4.92 -27.73 13.73
CA ARG A 2 4.42 -26.77 14.74
C ARG A 2 3.14 -25.98 14.37
N PHE A 3 2.60 -26.16 13.15
CA PHE A 3 1.45 -25.38 12.64
C PHE A 3 0.50 -26.21 11.75
N GLU A 4 0.39 -27.52 11.96
CA GLU A 4 -0.58 -28.34 11.20
C GLU A 4 -2.01 -27.87 11.49
N GLY A 5 -2.74 -27.45 10.44
CA GLY A 5 -4.14 -27.03 10.52
C GLY A 5 -4.38 -25.53 10.78
N VAL A 6 -3.35 -24.73 11.09
CA VAL A 6 -3.51 -23.28 11.31
C VAL A 6 -3.25 -22.53 10.01
N LYS A 7 -4.28 -21.85 9.48
CA LYS A 7 -4.12 -20.99 8.30
C LYS A 7 -3.43 -19.68 8.70
N PRO A 8 -2.35 -19.27 8.00
CA PRO A 8 -1.71 -17.99 8.26
C PRO A 8 -2.64 -16.82 7.91
N ILE A 9 -2.40 -15.68 8.56
CA ILE A 9 -3.00 -14.40 8.14
C ILE A 9 -2.17 -13.83 7.01
N ILE A 10 -2.83 -13.50 5.90
CA ILE A 10 -2.17 -12.96 4.71
C ILE A 10 -2.12 -11.44 4.82
N VAL A 11 -0.91 -10.88 4.82
CA VAL A 11 -0.69 -9.42 4.81
C VAL A 11 -0.08 -9.02 3.49
N ALA A 12 -0.70 -8.09 2.75
CA ALA A 12 -0.20 -7.70 1.44
C ALA A 12 -0.52 -6.24 1.08
N ASP A 13 0.27 -5.68 0.18
CA ASP A 13 0.02 -4.33 -0.34
C ASP A 13 -1.27 -4.29 -1.19
N ALA A 14 -1.90 -3.11 -1.22
CA ALA A 14 -3.05 -2.80 -2.07
C ALA A 14 -2.85 -3.20 -3.54
N ALA A 15 -1.61 -3.18 -4.03
CA ALA A 15 -1.25 -3.58 -5.39
C ALA A 15 -1.43 -5.07 -5.68
N MET A 16 -1.22 -5.93 -4.68
CA MET A 16 -1.08 -7.37 -4.87
C MET A 16 -2.39 -8.16 -4.77
N LEU A 17 -3.49 -7.51 -4.37
CA LEU A 17 -4.77 -8.18 -4.19
C LEU A 17 -5.85 -7.56 -5.08
N SER A 18 -6.27 -8.33 -6.08
CA SER A 18 -7.48 -8.10 -6.87
C SER A 18 -8.72 -8.53 -6.07
N GLN A 19 -9.90 -8.15 -6.56
CA GLN A 19 -11.16 -8.62 -5.97
C GLN A 19 -11.29 -10.15 -6.05
N GLU A 20 -10.84 -10.73 -7.15
CA GLU A 20 -10.82 -12.18 -7.36
C GLU A 20 -9.97 -12.86 -6.29
N ASN A 21 -8.75 -12.37 -6.05
CA ASN A 21 -7.88 -12.92 -5.00
C ASN A 21 -8.55 -12.85 -3.63
N MET A 22 -9.17 -11.72 -3.29
CA MET A 22 -9.85 -11.55 -1.99
C MET A 22 -11.03 -12.51 -1.82
N ARG A 23 -11.75 -12.78 -2.92
CA ARG A 23 -12.83 -13.75 -2.94
C ARG A 23 -12.30 -15.17 -2.75
N THR A 24 -11.24 -15.56 -3.45
CA THR A 24 -10.57 -16.85 -3.28
C THR A 24 -10.08 -17.03 -1.85
N LEU A 25 -9.46 -16.01 -1.25
CA LEU A 25 -9.02 -16.08 0.14
C LEU A 25 -10.19 -16.29 1.12
N ASN A 26 -11.33 -15.65 0.87
CA ASN A 26 -12.53 -15.86 1.69
C ASN A 26 -13.10 -17.29 1.50
N GLU A 27 -13.21 -17.77 0.26
CA GLU A 27 -13.71 -19.12 -0.07
C GLU A 27 -12.80 -20.22 0.51
N GLU A 28 -11.50 -19.99 0.48
CA GLU A 28 -10.50 -20.86 1.12
C GLU A 28 -10.37 -20.62 2.63
N GLY A 29 -11.14 -19.72 3.24
CA GLY A 29 -11.15 -19.49 4.70
C GLY A 29 -9.87 -18.88 5.26
N TYR A 30 -9.10 -18.14 4.46
CA TYR A 30 -7.96 -17.35 4.92
C TYR A 30 -8.39 -16.02 5.52
N ARG A 31 -7.67 -15.59 6.56
CA ARG A 31 -7.77 -14.25 7.13
C ARG A 31 -6.76 -13.34 6.44
N TYR A 32 -7.09 -12.06 6.26
CA TYR A 32 -6.18 -11.14 5.59
C TYR A 32 -6.20 -9.71 6.13
N ILE A 33 -5.13 -8.98 5.81
CA ILE A 33 -4.96 -7.54 6.04
C ILE A 33 -4.32 -6.93 4.79
N VAL A 34 -4.97 -5.93 4.20
CA VAL A 34 -4.59 -5.38 2.89
C VAL A 34 -4.69 -3.87 2.88
N GLY A 35 -3.83 -3.17 2.12
CA GLY A 35 -3.96 -1.74 1.92
C GLY A 35 -5.25 -1.41 1.16
N ALA A 36 -6.07 -0.49 1.69
CA ALA A 36 -7.30 -0.08 1.01
C ALA A 36 -7.02 0.99 -0.05
N ARG A 37 -7.59 0.82 -1.24
CA ARG A 37 -7.63 1.87 -2.28
C ARG A 37 -8.87 2.75 -2.09
N LEU A 38 -8.85 3.61 -1.07
CA LEU A 38 -10.00 4.46 -0.71
C LEU A 38 -10.48 5.35 -1.87
N ALA A 39 -9.57 5.82 -2.72
CA ALA A 39 -9.91 6.62 -3.92
C ALA A 39 -10.82 5.89 -4.92
N ASN A 40 -10.85 4.55 -4.88
CA ASN A 40 -11.68 3.72 -5.78
C ASN A 40 -13.03 3.34 -5.17
N THR A 41 -13.31 3.75 -3.94
CA THR A 41 -14.59 3.49 -3.27
C THR A 41 -15.69 4.46 -3.73
N THR A 42 -16.94 4.19 -3.36
CA THR A 42 -18.09 5.01 -3.73
C THR A 42 -18.06 6.38 -3.03
N SER A 43 -18.61 7.42 -3.68
CA SER A 43 -18.64 8.78 -3.11
C SER A 43 -19.30 8.81 -1.74
N HIS A 44 -20.44 8.13 -1.60
CA HIS A 44 -21.18 8.01 -0.34
C HIS A 44 -20.34 7.38 0.78
N PHE A 45 -19.49 6.40 0.46
CA PHE A 45 -18.62 5.79 1.45
C PHE A 45 -17.49 6.74 1.90
N ILE A 46 -16.91 7.49 0.96
CA ILE A 46 -15.92 8.53 1.27
C ILE A 46 -16.54 9.60 2.18
N GLU A 47 -17.78 10.00 1.92
CA GLU A 47 -18.53 10.94 2.76
C GLU A 47 -18.77 10.37 4.16
N LYS A 48 -19.23 9.12 4.26
CA LYS A 48 -19.38 8.41 5.54
C LYS A 48 -18.08 8.43 6.35
N ILE A 49 -16.94 8.11 5.73
CA ILE A 49 -15.63 8.18 6.40
C ILE A 49 -15.36 9.61 6.86
N SER A 50 -15.54 10.60 5.98
CA SER A 50 -15.22 12.00 6.28
C SER A 50 -16.04 12.58 7.44
N THR A 51 -17.28 12.13 7.60
CA THR A 51 -18.19 12.59 8.65
C THR A 51 -17.97 11.85 9.97
N SER A 52 -17.74 10.54 9.92
CA SER A 52 -17.63 9.71 11.12
C SER A 52 -16.22 9.69 11.73
N LEU A 53 -15.16 9.75 10.91
CA LEU A 53 -13.78 9.63 11.38
C LEU A 53 -13.27 10.98 11.93
N PRO A 54 -12.93 11.08 13.23
CA PRO A 54 -12.37 12.30 13.79
C PRO A 54 -11.03 12.66 13.14
N ARG A 55 -10.76 13.96 12.96
CA ARG A 55 -9.48 14.47 12.42
C ARG A 55 -8.44 14.72 13.51
N THR A 56 -8.43 13.85 14.51
CA THR A 56 -7.45 13.84 15.61
C THR A 56 -6.34 12.85 15.27
N ASP A 57 -5.08 13.14 15.62
CA ASP A 57 -3.96 12.27 15.26
C ASP A 57 -4.16 10.84 15.77
N LYS A 58 -3.96 9.85 14.89
CA LYS A 58 -4.14 8.41 15.12
C LYS A 58 -5.57 7.98 15.46
N ALA A 59 -6.55 8.86 15.27
CA ALA A 59 -7.95 8.46 15.30
C ALA A 59 -8.19 7.39 14.24
N HIS A 60 -8.85 6.31 14.64
CA HIS A 60 -9.14 5.20 13.75
C HIS A 60 -10.55 4.68 14.00
N GLN A 61 -11.18 4.19 12.93
CA GLN A 61 -12.52 3.65 13.00
C GLN A 61 -12.71 2.55 11.97
N ARG A 62 -13.52 1.56 12.34
CA ARG A 62 -13.88 0.42 11.51
C ARG A 62 -15.17 0.71 10.75
N PHE A 63 -15.15 0.49 9.44
CA PHE A 63 -16.28 0.71 8.55
C PHE A 63 -16.60 -0.55 7.77
N GLU A 64 -17.89 -0.90 7.68
CA GLU A 64 -18.34 -1.88 6.70
C GLU A 64 -18.45 -1.23 5.32
N TYR A 65 -17.88 -1.89 4.31
CA TYR A 65 -17.99 -1.49 2.92
C TYR A 65 -18.56 -2.62 2.09
N ALA A 66 -19.60 -2.31 1.34
CA ALA A 66 -20.20 -3.21 0.37
C ALA A 66 -20.08 -2.56 -1.02
N ARG A 67 -19.36 -3.22 -1.93
CA ARG A 67 -19.30 -2.76 -3.32
C ARG A 67 -20.54 -3.21 -4.10
N ASN A 68 -20.93 -4.47 -3.87
CA ASN A 68 -22.08 -5.16 -4.45
C ASN A 68 -22.73 -6.07 -3.39
N GLN A 69 -23.90 -6.67 -3.68
CA GLN A 69 -24.61 -7.56 -2.75
C GLN A 69 -23.77 -8.75 -2.25
N LYS A 70 -22.82 -9.24 -3.06
CA LYS A 70 -21.96 -10.39 -2.74
C LYS A 70 -20.59 -10.04 -2.14
N GLU A 71 -20.20 -8.77 -2.17
CA GLU A 71 -18.85 -8.33 -1.78
C GLU A 71 -18.93 -7.35 -0.62
N ARG A 72 -18.83 -7.89 0.60
CA ARG A 72 -18.78 -7.12 1.84
C ARG A 72 -17.44 -7.37 2.52
N TYR A 73 -16.76 -6.30 2.89
CA TYR A 73 -15.51 -6.38 3.64
C TYR A 73 -15.38 -5.18 4.57
N THR A 74 -14.55 -5.36 5.59
CA THR A 74 -14.33 -4.34 6.61
C THR A 74 -13.12 -3.51 6.23
N ILE A 75 -13.27 -2.19 6.33
CA ILE A 75 -12.19 -1.23 6.12
C ILE A 75 -11.95 -0.47 7.42
N ILE A 76 -10.76 -0.64 7.99
CA ILE A 76 -10.28 0.17 9.11
C ILE A 76 -9.62 1.41 8.51
N CYS A 77 -10.10 2.60 8.88
CA CYS A 77 -9.53 3.85 8.44
C CYS A 77 -8.81 4.54 9.61
N GLU A 78 -7.62 5.07 9.35
CA GLU A 78 -6.79 5.81 10.30
C GLU A 78 -6.47 7.19 9.74
N PHE A 79 -6.67 8.23 10.55
CA PHE A 79 -6.21 9.57 10.26
C PHE A 79 -4.85 9.84 10.93
N SER A 80 -3.91 10.41 10.16
CA SER A 80 -2.62 10.87 10.67
C SER A 80 -2.35 12.30 10.25
N VAL A 81 -1.97 13.15 11.21
CA VAL A 81 -1.63 14.56 10.97
C VAL A 81 -0.36 14.68 10.13
N ALA A 82 0.63 13.82 10.36
CA ALA A 82 1.86 13.79 9.57
C ALA A 82 1.57 13.42 8.11
N ARG A 83 0.71 12.42 7.89
CA ARG A 83 0.24 12.01 6.56
C ARG A 83 -0.56 13.13 5.89
N TYR A 84 -1.49 13.76 6.62
CA TYR A 84 -2.27 14.90 6.13
C TYR A 84 -1.39 16.04 5.62
N LYS A 85 -0.37 16.46 6.38
CA LYS A 85 0.57 17.52 5.95
C LYS A 85 1.29 17.17 4.65
N LYS A 86 1.74 15.92 4.51
CA LYS A 86 2.41 15.43 3.29
C LYS A 86 1.43 15.38 2.11
N ASP A 87 0.28 14.76 2.30
CA ASP A 87 -0.74 14.57 1.26
C ASP A 87 -1.28 15.92 0.79
N LYS A 88 -1.52 16.87 1.70
CA LYS A 88 -1.98 18.23 1.37
C LYS A 88 -0.99 18.95 0.46
N ARG A 89 0.31 18.90 0.77
CA ARG A 89 1.37 19.50 -0.08
C ARG A 89 1.39 18.89 -1.48
N GLU A 90 1.28 17.56 -1.57
CA GLU A 90 1.27 16.87 -2.87
C GLU A 90 -0.03 17.14 -3.65
N PHE A 91 -1.16 17.23 -2.95
CA PHE A 91 -2.45 17.58 -3.51
C PHE A 91 -2.44 19.00 -4.10
N GLU A 92 -1.96 19.99 -3.35
CA GLU A 92 -1.84 21.38 -3.80
C GLU A 92 -0.97 21.50 -5.07
N LYS A 93 0.17 20.79 -5.11
CA LYS A 93 1.01 20.70 -6.32
C LYS A 93 0.26 20.11 -7.51
N GLN A 94 -0.51 19.04 -7.29
CA GLN A 94 -1.30 18.39 -8.35
C GLN A 94 -2.42 19.29 -8.88
N VAL A 95 -3.09 20.04 -7.99
CA VAL A 95 -4.14 21.00 -8.35
C VAL A 95 -3.53 22.16 -9.15
N LYS A 96 -2.44 22.77 -8.67
CA LYS A 96 -1.74 23.85 -9.37
C LYS A 96 -1.31 23.42 -10.78
N ARG A 97 -0.68 22.24 -10.88
CA ARG A 97 -0.26 21.67 -12.17
C ARG A 97 -1.44 21.43 -13.12
N ALA A 98 -2.58 20.96 -12.61
CA ALA A 98 -3.78 20.76 -13.42
C ALA A 98 -4.34 22.10 -13.94
N GLN A 99 -4.36 23.14 -13.11
CA GLN A 99 -4.80 24.48 -13.50
C GLN A 99 -3.87 25.11 -14.56
N GLU A 100 -2.55 25.03 -14.36
CA GLU A 100 -1.55 25.53 -15.33
C GLU A 100 -1.69 24.86 -16.70
N LEU A 101 -1.92 23.55 -16.74
CA LEU A 101 -2.10 22.81 -18.00
C LEU A 101 -3.37 23.24 -18.74
N ILE A 102 -4.47 23.49 -18.02
CA ILE A 102 -5.71 23.99 -18.62
C ILE A 102 -5.52 25.40 -19.18
N GLN A 103 -4.81 26.27 -18.45
CA GLN A 103 -4.49 27.64 -18.92
C GLN A 103 -3.61 27.64 -20.18
N ARG A 104 -2.57 26.80 -20.21
CA ARG A 104 -1.60 26.75 -21.32
C ARG A 104 -2.13 26.04 -22.58
N LYS A 105 -3.28 25.36 -22.50
CA LYS A 105 -3.88 24.57 -23.59
C LYS A 105 -2.91 23.55 -24.22
N GLU A 106 -1.92 23.05 -23.47
CA GLU A 106 -0.89 22.13 -23.98
C GLU A 106 -1.49 20.74 -24.29
N PRO A 107 -1.39 20.25 -25.55
CA PRO A 107 -1.78 18.88 -25.87
C PRO A 107 -0.73 17.89 -25.34
N GLY A 108 -1.15 16.90 -24.57
CA GLY A 108 -0.35 15.68 -24.34
C GLY A 108 0.09 15.37 -22.90
N ARG A 109 -0.09 16.25 -21.92
CA ARG A 109 0.19 15.91 -20.50
C ARG A 109 -1.10 15.64 -19.70
N ARG A 110 -1.35 14.36 -19.41
CA ARG A 110 -2.44 13.93 -18.53
C ARG A 110 -2.10 14.29 -17.08
N ALA A 111 -2.83 15.21 -16.47
CA ALA A 111 -2.77 15.50 -15.04
C ALA A 111 -3.98 14.90 -14.31
N LYS A 112 -3.81 14.56 -13.03
CA LYS A 112 -4.75 13.77 -12.23
C LYS A 112 -6.17 14.38 -12.12
N PHE A 113 -6.28 15.71 -12.17
CA PHE A 113 -7.57 16.43 -12.05
C PHE A 113 -8.06 17.03 -13.37
N VAL A 114 -7.56 16.53 -14.51
CA VAL A 114 -7.97 17.00 -15.84
C VAL A 114 -8.75 15.90 -16.54
N ARG A 115 -9.95 16.22 -17.04
CA ARG A 115 -10.76 15.34 -17.88
C ARG A 115 -10.92 15.93 -19.28
N LYS A 116 -11.21 15.09 -20.27
CA LYS A 116 -11.56 15.58 -21.62
C LYS A 116 -12.90 16.32 -21.52
N SER A 117 -12.98 17.50 -22.12
CA SER A 117 -14.26 18.21 -22.20
C SER A 117 -15.11 17.64 -23.33
N HIS A 118 -16.43 17.61 -23.12
CA HIS A 118 -17.40 17.23 -24.14
C HIS A 118 -17.92 18.45 -24.92
N THR A 119 -17.48 19.66 -24.56
CA THR A 119 -17.92 20.92 -25.15
C THR A 119 -17.05 21.29 -26.35
N THR A 120 -17.69 21.61 -27.47
CA THR A 120 -17.04 22.06 -28.70
C THR A 120 -16.15 23.28 -28.42
N GLY A 121 -14.84 23.17 -28.70
CA GLY A 121 -13.85 24.26 -28.52
C GLY A 121 -13.00 24.19 -27.25
N ARG A 122 -13.27 23.30 -26.29
CA ARG A 122 -12.36 22.99 -25.17
C ARG A 122 -11.92 21.53 -25.26
N LEU A 123 -10.61 21.28 -25.23
CA LEU A 123 -10.09 19.90 -25.24
C LEU A 123 -10.10 19.28 -23.84
N TYR A 124 -9.95 20.09 -22.80
CA TYR A 124 -9.79 19.65 -21.42
C TYR A 124 -10.51 20.56 -20.43
N GLU A 125 -11.01 19.98 -19.35
CA GLU A 125 -11.68 20.66 -18.24
C GLU A 125 -11.23 20.10 -16.88
N PHE A 126 -11.37 20.91 -15.84
CA PHE A 126 -11.01 20.54 -14.48
C PHE A 126 -12.07 19.61 -13.89
N ASN A 127 -11.63 18.58 -13.16
CA ASN A 127 -12.53 17.60 -12.54
C ASN A 127 -12.73 17.92 -11.05
N ASP A 128 -13.68 18.80 -10.75
CA ASP A 128 -13.99 19.23 -9.38
C ASP A 128 -14.47 18.07 -8.50
N ALA A 129 -15.27 17.15 -9.03
CA ALA A 129 -15.74 15.99 -8.28
C ALA A 129 -14.60 15.08 -7.83
N LEU A 130 -13.55 14.92 -8.65
CA LEU A 130 -12.38 14.14 -8.27
C LEU A 130 -11.48 14.88 -7.28
N LYS A 131 -11.40 16.22 -7.39
CA LYS A 131 -10.70 17.06 -6.42
C LYS A 131 -11.35 16.93 -5.04
N GLU A 132 -12.67 17.10 -4.95
CA GLU A 132 -13.41 17.03 -3.69
C GLU A 132 -13.27 15.67 -3.01
N LYS A 133 -13.37 14.58 -3.77
CA LYS A 133 -13.11 13.22 -3.26
C LYS A 133 -11.70 13.08 -2.69
N ALA A 134 -10.69 13.59 -3.42
CA ALA A 134 -9.30 13.50 -2.98
C ALA A 134 -9.05 14.34 -1.72
N GLU A 135 -9.67 15.51 -1.62
CA GLU A 135 -9.60 16.41 -0.47
C GLU A 135 -10.19 15.76 0.79
N LYS A 136 -11.36 15.13 0.68
CA LYS A 136 -12.00 14.37 1.77
C LYS A 136 -11.11 13.23 2.29
N LEU A 137 -10.26 12.65 1.45
CA LEU A 137 -9.39 11.52 1.81
C LEU A 137 -8.00 11.92 2.34
N LEU A 138 -7.66 13.21 2.39
CA LEU A 138 -6.34 13.65 2.83
C LEU A 138 -6.02 13.16 4.25
N GLY A 139 -4.84 12.55 4.42
CA GLY A 139 -4.37 12.06 5.71
C GLY A 139 -5.02 10.76 6.18
N ILE A 140 -5.99 10.21 5.44
CA ILE A 140 -6.65 8.96 5.77
C ILE A 140 -5.94 7.80 5.06
N LYS A 141 -5.59 6.77 5.81
CA LYS A 141 -5.17 5.47 5.27
C LYS A 141 -6.18 4.42 5.65
N GLY A 142 -6.52 3.55 4.70
CA GLY A 142 -7.44 2.45 4.93
C GLY A 142 -6.73 1.10 4.88
N TYR A 143 -7.26 0.15 5.64
CA TYR A 143 -6.82 -1.24 5.72
C TYR A 143 -8.03 -2.15 5.59
N VAL A 144 -8.05 -3.01 4.58
CA VAL A 144 -9.12 -3.99 4.34
C VAL A 144 -8.80 -5.26 5.11
N THR A 145 -9.78 -5.78 5.86
CA THR A 145 -9.63 -7.04 6.60
C THR A 145 -10.98 -7.77 6.71
N ASN A 146 -10.93 -9.10 6.83
CA ASN A 146 -12.07 -9.94 7.20
C ASN A 146 -11.99 -10.42 8.66
N ILE A 147 -11.03 -9.92 9.44
CA ILE A 147 -10.81 -10.32 10.84
C ILE A 147 -11.79 -9.57 11.75
N PRO A 148 -12.62 -10.26 12.55
CA PRO A 148 -13.53 -9.62 13.50
C PRO A 148 -12.79 -8.83 14.59
N GLU A 149 -13.40 -7.76 15.09
CA GLU A 149 -12.80 -6.90 16.13
C GLU A 149 -12.55 -7.64 17.45
N LYS A 150 -13.39 -8.64 17.75
CA LYS A 150 -13.21 -9.55 18.89
C LYS A 150 -11.93 -10.40 18.83
N ASP A 151 -11.43 -10.67 17.61
CA ASP A 151 -10.26 -11.54 17.41
C ASP A 151 -8.98 -10.72 17.27
N MET A 152 -9.08 -9.49 16.74
CA MET A 152 -7.95 -8.59 16.57
C MET A 152 -8.42 -7.14 16.56
N THR A 153 -7.79 -6.33 17.41
CA THR A 153 -8.08 -4.91 17.55
C THR A 153 -7.63 -4.14 16.30
N ASN A 154 -8.18 -2.94 16.11
CA ASN A 154 -7.80 -2.08 14.99
C ASN A 154 -6.30 -1.72 15.04
N ALA A 155 -5.75 -1.48 16.23
CA ALA A 155 -4.35 -1.17 16.44
C ALA A 155 -3.42 -2.32 16.01
N GLU A 156 -3.77 -3.56 16.35
CA GLU A 156 -3.01 -4.74 15.95
C GLU A 156 -3.03 -4.96 14.44
N VAL A 157 -4.21 -4.83 13.80
CA VAL A 157 -4.32 -4.95 12.33
C VAL A 157 -3.41 -3.94 11.63
N MET A 158 -3.41 -2.69 12.10
CA MET A 158 -2.54 -1.65 11.57
C MET A 158 -1.06 -1.97 11.83
N GLY A 159 -0.72 -2.47 13.02
CA GLY A 159 0.63 -2.90 13.39
C GLY A 159 1.17 -3.99 12.46
N TYR A 160 0.42 -5.07 12.26
CA TYR A 160 0.81 -6.14 11.35
C TYR A 160 0.95 -5.67 9.90
N TYR A 161 0.11 -4.73 9.45
CA TYR A 161 0.31 -4.12 8.14
C TYR A 161 1.59 -3.29 8.08
N HIS A 162 1.92 -2.54 9.14
CA HIS A 162 3.15 -1.76 9.21
C HIS A 162 4.40 -2.64 9.15
N ASP A 163 4.35 -3.87 9.66
CA ASP A 163 5.45 -4.82 9.57
C ASP A 163 5.77 -5.27 8.14
N LEU A 164 4.88 -5.02 7.17
CA LEU A 164 5.16 -5.24 5.74
C LEU A 164 6.40 -4.46 5.28
N TRP A 165 6.72 -3.34 5.93
CA TRP A 165 7.97 -2.61 5.69
C TRP A 165 9.21 -3.49 5.91
N HIS A 166 9.22 -4.41 6.88
CA HIS A 166 10.36 -5.31 7.08
C HIS A 166 10.59 -6.21 5.86
N VAL A 167 9.51 -6.63 5.21
CA VAL A 167 9.56 -7.39 3.96
C VAL A 167 10.10 -6.51 2.83
N GLU A 168 9.60 -5.28 2.70
CA GLU A 168 10.14 -4.31 1.73
C GLU A 168 11.63 -4.01 1.94
N GLN A 169 12.07 -3.87 3.20
CA GLN A 169 13.47 -3.68 3.56
C GLN A 169 14.31 -4.87 3.09
N ALA A 170 13.86 -6.10 3.40
CA ALA A 170 14.56 -7.31 3.00
C ALA A 170 14.70 -7.41 1.48
N PHE A 171 13.64 -7.09 0.73
CA PHE A 171 13.70 -7.02 -0.73
C PHE A 171 14.59 -5.88 -1.25
N ARG A 172 14.64 -4.74 -0.56
CA ARG A 172 15.50 -3.62 -0.94
C ARG A 172 16.97 -3.95 -0.73
N MET A 173 17.33 -4.49 0.42
CA MET A 173 18.68 -4.96 0.74
C MET A 173 19.12 -6.04 -0.25
N SER A 174 18.22 -6.98 -0.59
CA SER A 174 18.51 -7.98 -1.61
C SER A 174 18.85 -7.35 -2.97
N LYS A 175 18.16 -6.26 -3.37
CA LYS A 175 18.40 -5.58 -4.65
C LYS A 175 19.70 -4.76 -4.67
N SER A 176 20.03 -4.03 -3.60
CA SER A 176 21.24 -3.18 -3.55
C SER A 176 22.48 -3.95 -3.14
N ASP A 177 22.37 -4.74 -2.08
CA ASP A 177 23.52 -5.32 -1.39
C ASP A 177 23.85 -6.70 -1.95
N LEU A 178 22.82 -7.47 -2.30
CA LEU A 178 22.97 -8.81 -2.89
C LEU A 178 22.82 -8.81 -4.42
N LYS A 179 22.70 -7.63 -5.05
CA LYS A 179 22.51 -7.46 -6.51
C LYS A 179 21.46 -8.43 -7.08
N ALA A 180 20.34 -8.62 -6.38
CA ALA A 180 19.32 -9.60 -6.77
C ALA A 180 18.59 -9.29 -8.08
N ARG A 181 18.90 -8.16 -8.75
CA ARG A 181 18.43 -7.89 -10.11
C ARG A 181 19.31 -8.68 -11.08
N PRO A 182 18.78 -9.71 -11.75
CA PRO A 182 19.54 -10.52 -12.69
C PRO A 182 19.70 -9.75 -14.01
N ILE A 183 20.58 -8.75 -14.05
CA ILE A 183 20.75 -7.90 -15.24
C ILE A 183 21.41 -8.68 -16.39
N PHE A 184 22.22 -9.71 -16.07
CA PHE A 184 23.03 -10.45 -17.03
C PHE A 184 22.60 -11.93 -17.20
N HIS A 185 21.51 -12.36 -16.57
CA HIS A 185 21.02 -13.75 -16.71
C HIS A 185 19.90 -13.81 -17.74
N CYS A 186 20.08 -14.62 -18.80
CA CYS A 186 19.12 -14.73 -19.90
C CYS A 186 18.31 -16.03 -19.91
N THR A 187 18.73 -17.06 -19.18
CA THR A 187 18.02 -18.35 -19.08
C THR A 187 17.25 -18.43 -17.77
N GLN A 188 16.11 -19.13 -17.78
CA GLN A 188 15.24 -19.28 -16.62
C GLN A 188 15.96 -19.92 -15.42
N ASP A 189 16.81 -20.92 -15.67
CA ASP A 189 17.53 -21.62 -14.60
C ASP A 189 18.60 -20.75 -13.95
N SER A 190 19.34 -19.95 -14.72
CA SER A 190 20.30 -18.98 -14.17
C SER A 190 19.60 -17.90 -13.34
N ILE A 191 18.41 -17.44 -13.75
CA ILE A 191 17.59 -16.51 -12.96
C ILE A 191 17.17 -17.16 -11.64
N LYS A 192 16.68 -18.40 -11.66
CA LYS A 192 16.29 -19.14 -10.45
C LYS A 192 17.48 -19.35 -9.51
N ALA A 193 18.63 -19.77 -10.03
CA ALA A 193 19.84 -19.98 -9.24
C ALA A 193 20.33 -18.67 -8.59
N HIS A 194 20.35 -17.57 -9.33
CA HIS A 194 20.72 -16.25 -8.80
C HIS A 194 19.79 -15.81 -7.68
N LEU A 195 18.48 -15.91 -7.91
CA LEU A 195 17.47 -15.56 -6.90
C LEU A 195 17.60 -16.45 -5.64
N LEU A 196 17.88 -17.74 -5.80
CA LEU A 196 18.11 -18.65 -4.68
C LEU A 196 19.32 -18.24 -3.87
N ILE A 197 20.46 -17.95 -4.51
CA ILE A 197 21.69 -17.50 -3.83
C ILE A 197 21.42 -16.19 -3.07
N CYS A 198 20.77 -15.22 -3.72
CA CYS A 198 20.39 -13.96 -3.07
C CYS A 198 19.43 -14.18 -1.89
N PHE A 199 18.51 -15.15 -1.99
CA PHE A 199 17.59 -15.46 -0.91
C PHE A 199 18.30 -16.11 0.29
N VAL A 200 19.18 -17.07 0.06
CA VAL A 200 19.99 -17.71 1.10
C VAL A 200 20.89 -16.68 1.79
N ALA A 201 21.57 -15.83 1.03
CA ALA A 201 22.41 -14.77 1.58
C ALA A 201 21.60 -13.77 2.43
N LEU A 202 20.38 -13.42 2.00
CA LEU A 202 19.46 -12.58 2.78
C LEU A 202 19.04 -13.26 4.10
N MET A 203 18.71 -14.55 4.06
CA MET A 203 18.36 -15.30 5.27
C MET A 203 19.53 -15.34 6.27
N MET A 204 20.74 -15.63 5.79
CA MET A 204 21.95 -15.63 6.62
C MET A 204 22.22 -14.25 7.22
N GLY A 205 22.15 -13.19 6.40
CA GLY A 205 22.30 -11.82 6.88
C GLY A 205 21.29 -11.49 7.97
N LYS A 206 20.01 -11.84 7.76
CA LYS A 206 18.96 -11.56 8.74
C LYS A 206 19.12 -12.35 10.03
N TYR A 207 19.52 -13.62 9.93
CA TYR A 207 19.84 -14.44 11.10
C TYR A 207 20.95 -13.80 11.94
N LEU A 208 22.02 -13.30 11.30
CA LEU A 208 23.12 -12.62 11.98
C LEU A 208 22.66 -11.31 12.63
N GLU A 209 21.82 -10.50 11.98
CA GLU A 209 21.26 -9.30 12.62
C GLU A 209 20.47 -9.64 13.89
N ILE A 210 19.61 -10.66 13.82
CA ILE A 210 18.78 -11.08 14.95
C ILE A 210 19.65 -11.59 16.11
N LYS A 211 20.70 -12.35 15.80
CA LYS A 211 21.58 -12.94 16.83
C LYS A 211 22.55 -11.95 17.44
N THR A 212 23.05 -11.00 16.67
CA THR A 212 24.09 -10.05 17.13
C THR A 212 23.52 -8.70 17.57
N GLY A 213 22.29 -8.35 17.13
CA GLY A 213 21.72 -7.02 17.31
C GLY A 213 22.41 -5.93 16.47
N LEU A 214 23.37 -6.30 15.61
CA LEU A 214 24.09 -5.39 14.74
C LEU A 214 23.45 -5.31 13.36
N SER A 215 23.63 -4.19 12.66
CA SER A 215 23.20 -4.08 11.26
C SER A 215 24.09 -4.90 10.33
N ILE A 216 23.53 -5.41 9.23
CA ILE A 216 24.28 -6.16 8.21
C ILE A 216 25.55 -5.41 7.74
N ARG A 217 25.50 -4.08 7.64
CA ARG A 217 26.69 -3.29 7.28
C ARG A 217 27.81 -3.44 8.29
N LYS A 218 27.52 -3.30 9.59
CA LYS A 218 28.53 -3.46 10.66
C LYS A 218 29.08 -4.88 10.69
N ILE A 219 28.21 -5.88 10.53
CA ILE A 219 28.61 -7.29 10.48
C ILE A 219 29.54 -7.54 9.30
N ARG A 220 29.21 -7.04 8.11
CA ARG A 220 30.06 -7.14 6.92
C ARG A 220 31.41 -6.47 7.15
N ASP A 221 31.42 -5.25 7.67
CA ASP A 221 32.66 -4.49 7.89
C ASP A 221 33.58 -5.25 8.86
N GLN A 222 33.05 -5.84 9.95
CA GLN A 222 33.82 -6.69 10.86
C GLN A 222 34.34 -8.00 10.26
N LEU A 223 33.60 -8.60 9.33
CA LEU A 223 34.01 -9.84 8.66
C LEU A 223 35.06 -9.60 7.57
N TRP A 224 35.07 -8.40 6.98
CA TRP A 224 35.93 -8.03 5.84
C TRP A 224 37.19 -7.25 6.25
N GLU A 225 37.25 -6.73 7.47
CA GLU A 225 38.46 -6.15 8.08
C GLU A 225 39.45 -7.22 8.59
N LYS A 226 39.36 -8.46 8.10
CA LYS A 226 40.33 -9.55 8.34
C LYS A 226 41.11 -9.89 7.10
#